data_AF-A0A4D6HIC6-F1
#
_entry.id   AF-A0A4D6HIC6-F1
#
_cell.length_a   1.000
_cell.length_b   1.000
_cell.length_c   1.000
_cell.angle_alpha   90.00
_cell.angle_beta   90.00
_cell.angle_gamma   90.00
#
_symmetry.space_group_name_H-M   'P 1'
#
loop_
_entity.id
_entity.type
_entity.pdbx_description
1 polymer ?
#
loop_
_entity_poly.entity_id
_entity_poly.type
_entity_poly.pdbx_seq_one_letter_code
_entity_poly.pdbx_strand_id
1 'polypeptide(L)'
;MVVLQIPGIPGGPEVLLLLLLAVLLFGANKIPKLARSSGQAIGEFQKGREQVEQELQEMKEGDSEEGSAETERTVESEDEPTRERESETSDSSN
;
A
#
# COMPACT_ATOMS: atom_id res chain seq x y z
N MET A 1 4.27 -11.37 -23.77
CA MET A 1 4.14 -10.52 -22.58
C MET A 1 4.55 -9.11 -22.97
N VAL A 2 3.59 -8.21 -23.19
CA VAL A 2 3.85 -6.83 -23.62
C VAL A 2 3.89 -5.97 -22.37
N VAL A 3 5.03 -5.31 -22.11
CA VAL A 3 5.12 -4.29 -21.07
C VAL A 3 4.30 -3.11 -21.55
N LEU A 4 3.17 -2.85 -20.89
CA LEU A 4 2.31 -1.71 -21.16
C LEU A 4 3.05 -0.42 -20.77
N GLN A 5 3.85 0.11 -21.70
CA GLN A 5 4.45 1.42 -21.55
C GLN A 5 3.33 2.46 -21.67
N ILE A 6 2.91 3.02 -20.54
CA ILE A 6 2.10 4.23 -20.52
C ILE A 6 2.95 5.35 -21.13
N PRO A 7 2.54 5.95 -22.27
CA PRO A 7 3.34 6.98 -22.92
C PRO A 7 3.49 8.18 -21.97
N GLY A 8 4.73 8.46 -21.58
CA GLY A 8 5.07 9.57 -20.70
C GLY A 8 5.43 9.19 -19.26
N ILE A 9 5.23 7.94 -18.83
CA ILE A 9 5.80 7.47 -17.56
C ILE A 9 7.19 6.90 -17.84
N PRO A 10 8.27 7.48 -17.29
CA PRO A 10 9.61 6.89 -17.39
C PRO A 10 9.56 5.46 -16.86
N GLY A 11 10.13 4.51 -17.60
CA GLY A 11 10.25 3.13 -17.15
C GLY A 11 11.14 3.01 -15.92
N GLY A 12 11.28 1.78 -15.40
CA GLY A 12 12.13 1.49 -14.24
C GLY A 12 13.55 2.08 -14.35
N PRO A 13 14.26 1.91 -15.49
CA PRO A 13 15.59 2.49 -15.67
C PRO A 13 15.61 4.03 -15.65
N GLU A 14 14.65 4.69 -16.31
CA GLU A 14 14.59 6.15 -16.37
C GLU A 14 14.26 6.77 -15.00
N VAL A 15 13.36 6.14 -14.23
CA VAL A 15 13.09 6.53 -12.83
C VAL A 15 14.34 6.39 -11.97
N LEU A 16 15.11 5.31 -12.13
CA LEU A 16 16.36 5.11 -11.40
C LEU A 16 17.40 6.19 -11.73
N LEU A 17 17.48 6.61 -13.00
CA LEU A 17 18.40 7.64 -13.45
C LEU A 17 18.01 9.04 -12.90
N LEU A 18 16.72 9.35 -12.85
CA LEU A 18 16.19 10.55 -12.20
C LEU A 18 16.42 10.54 -10.69
N LEU A 19 16.24 9.40 -10.04
CA LEU A 19 16.51 9.24 -8.61
C LEU A 19 17.99 9.47 -8.30
N LEU A 20 18.89 8.94 -9.14
CA LEU A 20 20.33 9.16 -9.00
C LEU A 20 20.68 10.65 -9.12
N LEU A 21 20.09 11.34 -10.10
CA LEU A 21 20.28 12.79 -10.26
C LEU A 21 19.77 13.58 -9.05
N ALA A 22 18.58 13.23 -8.53
CA ALA A 22 18.05 13.83 -7.32
C ALA A 22 18.95 13.59 -6.10
N VAL A 23 19.53 12.39 -5.97
CA VAL A 23 20.49 12.06 -4.91
C VAL A 23 21.79 12.85 -5.05
N LEU A 24 22.26 13.15 -6.26
CA LEU A 24 23.44 14.02 -6.47
C LEU A 24 23.16 15.47 -6.05
N LEU A 25 21.95 15.97 -6.34
CA LEU A 25 21.56 17.35 -5.99
C LEU A 25 21.29 17.53 -4.50
N PHE A 26 20.55 16.60 -3.89
CA PHE A 26 20.08 16.72 -2.50
C PHE A 26 20.91 15.91 -1.50
N GLY A 27 21.66 14.92 -1.95
CA GLY A 27 22.42 13.97 -1.13
C GLY A 27 21.61 12.73 -0.71
N ALA A 28 22.28 11.58 -0.60
CA ALA A 28 21.65 10.29 -0.25
C ALA A 28 20.96 10.29 1.12
N ASN A 29 21.39 11.17 2.04
CA ASN A 29 20.82 11.27 3.38
C ASN A 29 19.62 12.22 3.48
N LYS A 30 19.41 13.14 2.51
CA LYS A 30 18.41 14.20 2.64
C LYS A 30 17.00 13.70 2.33
N ILE A 31 16.83 12.92 1.26
CA ILE A 31 15.53 12.36 0.87
C ILE A 31 14.97 11.44 1.98
N PRO A 32 15.72 10.45 2.52
CA PRO A 32 15.21 9.61 3.60
C PRO A 32 14.94 10.38 4.90
N LYS A 33 15.74 11.40 5.21
CA LYS A 33 15.54 12.23 6.41
C LYS A 33 14.26 13.04 6.31
N LEU A 34 13.99 13.65 5.15
CA LEU A 34 12.75 14.39 4.88
C LEU A 34 11.53 13.46 4.91
N ALA A 35 11.63 12.29 4.30
CA ALA A 35 10.56 11.29 4.32
C ALA A 35 10.23 10.85 5.75
N ARG A 36 11.25 10.61 6.59
CA ARG A 36 11.05 10.25 8.00
C ARG A 36 10.34 11.34 8.79
N SER A 37 10.82 12.59 8.74
CA SER A 37 10.21 13.69 9.50
C SER A 37 8.81 14.02 9.00
N SER A 38 8.59 14.00 7.68
CA SER A 38 7.27 14.21 7.09
C SER A 38 6.32 13.07 7.44
N GLY A 39 6.80 11.82 7.40
CA GLY A 39 6.00 10.64 7.77
C GLY A 39 5.63 10.63 9.25
N GLN A 40 6.54 11.05 10.14
CA GLN A 40 6.25 11.23 11.56
C GLN A 40 5.15 12.29 11.77
N ALA A 41 5.30 13.45 11.14
CA ALA A 41 4.31 14.53 11.24
C ALA A 41 2.92 14.10 10.72
N ILE A 42 2.86 13.44 9.56
CA ILE A 42 1.61 12.90 9.00
C ILE A 42 1.02 11.82 9.91
N GLY A 43 1.85 10.94 10.47
CA GLY A 43 1.41 9.87 11.36
C GLY A 43 0.85 10.39 12.70
N GLU A 44 1.51 11.36 13.33
CA GLU A 44 1.00 12.00 14.55
C GLU A 44 -0.28 12.81 14.27
N PHE A 45 -0.33 13.49 13.13
CA PHE A 45 -1.53 14.20 12.70
C PHE A 45 -2.71 13.25 12.50
N GLN A 46 -2.49 12.09 11.87
CA GLN A 46 -3.56 11.11 11.64
C GLN A 46 -4.09 10.52 12.96
N LYS A 47 -3.20 10.23 13.93
CA LYS A 47 -3.57 9.78 15.27
C LYS A 47 -4.35 10.84 16.05
N GLY A 48 -3.93 12.10 15.97
CA GLY A 48 -4.64 13.20 16.61
C GLY A 48 -6.03 13.41 16.01
N ARG A 49 -6.17 13.26 14.69
CA ARG A 49 -7.47 13.31 14.01
C ARG A 49 -8.41 12.19 14.47
N GLU A 50 -7.91 10.98 14.59
CA GLU A 50 -8.67 9.81 15.05
C GLU A 50 -9.15 9.98 16.50
N GLN A 51 -8.27 10.48 17.40
CA GLN A 51 -8.65 10.80 18.78
C GLN A 51 -9.75 11.86 18.84
N VAL A 52 -9.62 12.93 18.06
CA VAL A 52 -10.65 13.98 18.00
C VAL A 52 -11.97 13.46 17.45
N GLU A 53 -11.93 12.61 16.43
CA GLU A 53 -13.13 11.97 15.87
C GLU A 53 -13.81 11.06 16.89
N GLN A 54 -13.02 10.28 17.64
CA GLN A 54 -13.51 9.42 18.72
C GLN A 54 -14.10 10.22 19.88
N GLU A 55 -13.43 11.29 20.33
CA GLU A 55 -13.96 12.20 21.34
C GLU A 55 -15.27 12.88 20.88
N LEU A 56 -15.34 13.32 19.63
CA LEU A 56 -16.56 13.89 19.03
C LEU A 56 -17.69 12.86 18.98
N GLN A 57 -17.36 11.60 18.71
CA GLN A 57 -18.33 10.51 18.67
C GLN A 57 -18.80 10.14 20.08
N GLU A 58 -17.91 10.05 21.06
CA GLU A 58 -18.24 9.84 22.47
C GLU A 58 -19.08 11.00 23.05
N MET A 59 -18.81 12.25 22.66
CA MET A 59 -19.65 13.40 23.04
C MET A 59 -21.05 13.33 22.42
N LYS A 60 -21.17 12.71 21.25
CA LYS A 60 -22.43 12.54 20.52
C LYS A 60 -23.21 11.30 20.98
N GLU A 61 -22.50 10.26 21.42
CA GLU A 61 -23.03 9.01 21.97
C GLU A 61 -23.24 9.10 23.49
N GLY A 62 -22.62 10.06 24.20
CA GLY A 62 -22.89 10.36 25.61
C GLY A 62 -24.31 10.89 25.90
N ASP A 63 -25.15 11.03 24.87
CA ASP A 63 -26.60 11.24 24.95
C ASP A 63 -27.40 9.93 24.71
N SER A 64 -26.74 8.77 24.57
CA SER A 64 -27.35 7.47 24.31
C SER A 64 -26.47 6.30 24.81
N GLU A 65 -26.79 5.80 25.99
CA GLU A 65 -26.20 4.64 26.67
C GLU A 65 -26.03 3.38 25.80
N GLU A 66 -24.96 2.63 26.11
CA GLU A 66 -24.71 1.17 25.94
C GLU A 66 -24.53 0.56 24.53
N GLY A 67 -23.37 -0.11 24.32
CA GLY A 67 -23.38 -1.48 23.79
C GLY A 67 -22.27 -1.94 22.84
N SER A 68 -21.64 -3.06 23.21
CA SER A 68 -21.02 -4.11 22.38
C SER A 68 -19.57 -3.88 21.89
N ALA A 69 -18.55 -4.47 22.50
CA ALA A 69 -18.18 -5.90 22.54
C ALA A 69 -17.59 -6.47 21.22
N GLU A 70 -16.37 -6.97 21.37
CA GLU A 70 -15.68 -8.03 20.60
C GLU A 70 -15.57 -7.93 19.07
N THR A 71 -14.32 -7.86 18.60
CA THR A 71 -13.93 -8.50 17.32
C THR A 71 -12.59 -9.18 17.51
N GLU A 72 -12.63 -10.40 18.04
CA GLU A 72 -11.73 -11.45 17.59
C GLU A 72 -12.23 -11.93 16.23
N ARG A 73 -11.39 -11.86 15.19
CA ARG A 73 -11.49 -12.77 14.04
C ARG A 73 -10.14 -12.87 13.33
N THR A 74 -9.43 -13.91 13.74
CA THR A 74 -8.54 -14.76 12.94
C THR A 74 -8.94 -14.77 11.46
N VAL A 75 -8.00 -14.47 10.57
CA VAL A 75 -8.07 -14.96 9.18
C VAL A 75 -6.77 -15.68 8.90
N GLU A 76 -6.94 -16.99 8.92
CA GLU A 76 -6.01 -18.04 8.57
C GLU A 76 -5.77 -18.06 7.06
N SER A 77 -4.55 -18.49 6.74
CA SER A 77 -4.02 -18.86 5.44
C SER A 77 -5.02 -19.58 4.52
N GLU A 78 -5.12 -19.11 3.27
CA GLU A 78 -5.59 -19.92 2.15
C GLU A 78 -4.53 -19.89 1.04
N ASP A 79 -3.71 -20.94 1.09
CA ASP A 79 -2.84 -21.45 0.02
C ASP A 79 -3.75 -22.10 -1.03
N GLU A 80 -3.80 -21.55 -2.25
CA GLU A 80 -4.48 -22.16 -3.39
C GLU A 80 -3.47 -22.39 -4.53
N PRO A 81 -3.00 -23.63 -4.75
CA PRO A 81 -2.28 -24.00 -5.95
C PRO A 81 -3.29 -24.50 -7.00
N THR A 82 -3.83 -23.59 -7.82
CA THR A 82 -4.68 -24.01 -8.95
C THR A 82 -3.81 -24.61 -10.06
N ARG A 83 -3.77 -25.93 -10.02
CA ARG A 83 -3.28 -26.85 -11.04
C ARG A 83 -4.27 -26.90 -12.19
N GLU A 84 -3.93 -26.29 -13.33
CA GLU A 84 -4.54 -26.62 -14.62
C GLU A 84 -3.51 -27.29 -15.52
N ARG A 85 -3.70 -28.60 -15.71
CA ARG A 85 -3.01 -29.44 -16.68
C ARG A 85 -4.04 -29.86 -17.72
N GLU A 86 -3.62 -29.82 -18.99
CA GLU A 86 -4.08 -30.61 -20.13
C GLU A 86 -5.42 -30.13 -20.74
N SER A 87 -5.56 -29.89 -22.05
CA SER A 87 -5.04 -30.61 -23.21
C SER A 87 -5.39 -29.88 -24.52
N GLU A 88 -4.56 -30.01 -25.55
CA GLU A 88 -4.93 -30.12 -26.99
C GLU A 88 -3.63 -30.48 -27.76
N THR A 89 -3.28 -31.77 -27.80
CA THR A 89 -3.34 -32.62 -29.01
C THR A 89 -2.60 -32.04 -30.22
N SER A 90 -1.29 -32.28 -30.29
CA SER A 90 -0.58 -32.34 -31.58
C SER A 90 -0.41 -33.80 -31.95
N ASP A 91 -1.36 -34.31 -32.73
CA ASP A 91 -1.21 -35.60 -33.41
C ASP A 91 -0.69 -35.36 -34.83
N SER A 92 0.12 -36.32 -35.24
CA SER A 92 0.88 -36.42 -36.46
C SER A 92 -0.01 -36.66 -37.67
N SER A 93 0.40 -36.15 -38.84
CA SER A 93 0.41 -36.81 -40.17
C SER A 93 -0.13 -35.91 -41.29
N ASN A 94 0.76 -35.44 -42.17
CA ASN A 94 0.84 -35.84 -43.58
C ASN A 94 1.97 -35.07 -44.30
#